data_AF-A0AAD5UFZ9-F1
#
_entry.id   AF-A0AAD5UFZ9-F1
#
_cell.length_a   1.000
_cell.length_b   1.000
_cell.length_c   1.000
_cell.angle_alpha   90.00
_cell.angle_beta   90.00
_cell.angle_gamma   90.00
#
_symmetry.space_group_name_H-M   'P 1'
#
loop_
_entity.id
_entity.type
_entity.pdbx_description
1 polymer ?
#
loop_
_entity_poly.entity_id
_entity_poly.type
_entity_poly.pdbx_seq_one_letter_code
_entity_poly.pdbx_strand_id
1 'polypeptide(L)'
;MKKSTSVHELYWNYQKETFILAGRFYLVASPNLSHRLGTPPRRLTNDPNPEEYWEKEREKHWKSLSREYRASFSWPVSGELLKPSETATWSAYKGINTVKQSYGLDVGYKYTTLDAMPIKQLTLAELKIRENNPQAELENVHQMAFDNFCLLVFKPTKVDHTVIPRSGIPQRFIYSTDKDNWVVEEVNP
;
A
#
# COMPACT_ATOMS: atom_id res chain seq x y z
N MET A 1 -8.52 17.49 17.37
CA MET A 1 -7.32 17.50 16.49
C MET A 1 -7.57 18.48 15.36
N LYS A 2 -6.75 19.54 15.25
CA LYS A 2 -6.80 20.45 14.09
C LYS A 2 -6.54 19.62 12.83
N LYS A 3 -7.43 19.65 11.85
CA LYS A 3 -7.16 19.11 10.50
C LYS A 3 -6.03 19.94 9.92
N SER A 4 -4.79 19.50 10.15
CA SER A 4 -3.64 20.00 9.42
C SER A 4 -3.87 19.64 7.97
N THR A 5 -4.19 20.63 7.14
CA THR A 5 -4.20 20.49 5.69
C THR A 5 -2.76 20.56 5.21
N SER A 6 -1.94 19.57 5.59
CA SER A 6 -0.57 19.49 5.10
C SER A 6 -0.59 19.24 3.59
N VAL A 7 -0.06 20.20 2.85
CA VAL A 7 0.33 20.00 1.46
C VAL A 7 1.67 19.26 1.50
N HIS A 8 1.77 18.20 0.73
CA HIS A 8 2.98 17.39 0.61
C HIS A 8 3.58 17.62 -0.77
N GLU A 9 4.90 17.59 -0.85
CA GLU A 9 5.62 17.77 -2.09
C GLU A 9 6.36 16.47 -2.44
N LEU A 10 6.20 16.03 -3.68
CA LEU A 10 6.95 14.92 -4.27
C LEU A 10 7.89 15.48 -5.31
N TYR A 11 9.18 15.31 -5.08
CA TYR A 11 10.22 15.67 -6.02
C TYR A 11 10.55 14.46 -6.88
N TRP A 12 10.44 14.62 -8.20
CA TRP A 12 10.85 13.63 -9.16
C TRP A 12 11.74 14.26 -10.21
N ASN A 13 12.98 13.77 -10.30
CA ASN A 13 13.87 14.12 -11.39
C ASN A 13 13.98 12.91 -12.33
N TYR A 14 13.78 13.15 -13.62
CA TYR A 14 13.99 12.17 -14.65
C TYR A 14 14.79 12.79 -15.79
N GLN A 15 16.04 12.34 -15.93
CA GLN A 15 16.99 12.82 -16.94
C GLN A 15 17.22 14.35 -16.88
N LYS A 16 16.53 15.11 -17.73
CA LYS A 16 16.64 16.57 -17.86
C LYS A 16 15.34 17.30 -17.51
N GLU A 17 14.40 16.58 -16.94
CA GLU A 17 13.11 17.10 -16.50
C GLU A 17 13.02 16.96 -14.99
N THR A 18 12.54 18.01 -14.35
CA THR A 18 12.30 18.05 -12.92
C THR A 18 10.83 18.35 -12.68
N PHE A 19 10.19 17.52 -11.87
CA PHE A 19 8.80 17.65 -11.46
C PHE A 19 8.74 17.84 -9.94
N ILE A 20 8.09 18.91 -9.49
CA ILE A 20 7.72 19.11 -8.10
C ILE A 20 6.20 19.06 -8.03
N LEU A 21 5.67 17.96 -7.52
CA LEU A 21 4.24 17.77 -7.40
C LEU A 21 3.81 18.13 -5.98
N ALA A 22 2.96 19.14 -5.83
CA ALA A 22 2.38 19.51 -4.55
C ALA A 22 0.93 19.02 -4.46
N GLY A 23 0.57 18.37 -3.37
CA GLY A 23 -0.73 17.73 -3.23
C GLY A 23 -1.00 17.14 -1.87
N ARG A 24 -1.93 16.17 -1.81
CA ARG A 24 -2.29 15.47 -0.58
C ARG A 24 -2.20 13.97 -0.76
N PHE A 25 -1.62 13.31 0.24
CA PHE A 25 -1.68 11.86 0.37
C PHE A 25 -2.95 11.44 1.09
N TYR A 26 -3.49 10.30 0.65
CA TYR A 26 -4.60 9.60 1.27
C TYR A 26 -4.20 8.14 1.41
N LEU A 27 -4.61 7.53 2.51
CA LEU A 27 -4.35 6.12 2.77
C LEU A 27 -5.68 5.38 2.70
N VAL A 28 -5.72 4.37 1.84
CA VAL A 28 -6.85 3.47 1.67
C VAL A 28 -6.49 2.16 2.35
N ALA A 29 -6.96 1.98 3.58
CA ALA A 29 -6.74 0.77 4.36
C ALA A 29 -7.89 -0.23 4.20
N SER A 30 -7.70 -1.45 4.70
CA SER A 30 -8.81 -2.41 4.86
C SER A 30 -9.98 -1.77 5.62
N PRO A 31 -11.25 -2.12 5.29
CA PRO A 31 -12.42 -1.67 6.03
C PRO A 31 -12.32 -1.92 7.54
N ASN A 32 -11.59 -2.96 7.95
CA ASN A 32 -11.33 -3.30 9.35
C ASN A 32 -10.44 -2.26 10.06
N LEU A 33 -9.61 -1.52 9.32
CA LEU A 33 -8.63 -0.54 9.82
C LEU A 33 -8.94 0.91 9.42
N SER A 34 -9.91 1.12 8.54
CA SER A 34 -10.26 2.43 7.94
C SER A 34 -10.52 3.53 8.98
N HIS A 35 -11.19 3.18 10.07
CA HIS A 35 -11.52 4.09 11.17
C HIS A 35 -10.28 4.72 11.85
N ARG A 36 -9.11 4.07 11.76
CA ARG A 36 -7.85 4.56 12.37
C ARG A 36 -6.99 5.34 11.39
N LEU A 37 -6.97 4.95 10.12
CA LEU A 37 -5.99 5.43 9.14
C LEU A 37 -6.53 6.54 8.22
N GLY A 38 -7.83 6.84 8.31
CA GLY A 38 -8.44 7.99 7.66
C GLY A 38 -9.37 7.61 6.51
N THR A 39 -10.03 8.63 5.95
CA THR A 39 -10.99 8.44 4.84
C THR A 39 -10.30 8.59 3.49
N PRO A 40 -10.63 7.73 2.52
CA PRO A 40 -10.07 7.82 1.18
C PRO A 40 -10.60 9.06 0.42
N PRO A 41 -10.00 9.43 -0.74
CA PRO A 41 -10.42 10.60 -1.49
C PRO A 41 -11.87 10.51 -2.00
N ARG A 42 -12.72 11.48 -1.66
CA ARG A 42 -14.16 11.45 -1.98
C ARG A 42 -14.55 11.83 -3.42
N ARG A 43 -13.65 12.42 -4.21
CA ARG A 43 -14.00 13.18 -5.43
C ARG A 43 -13.50 12.60 -6.76
N LEU A 44 -13.09 11.34 -6.80
CA LEU A 44 -12.45 10.80 -8.00
C LEU A 44 -13.44 10.19 -9.02
N THR A 45 -14.66 9.84 -8.61
CA THR A 45 -15.70 9.32 -9.51
C THR A 45 -17.10 9.82 -9.09
N ASN A 46 -18.06 9.84 -10.03
CA ASN A 46 -19.49 10.07 -9.77
C ASN A 46 -20.16 8.87 -9.08
N ASP A 47 -19.39 7.96 -8.48
CA ASP A 47 -19.92 6.75 -7.88
C ASP A 47 -20.68 7.07 -6.59
N PRO A 48 -21.84 6.42 -6.36
CA PRO A 48 -22.63 6.64 -5.16
C PRO A 48 -21.94 6.16 -3.88
N ASN A 49 -20.94 5.26 -3.99
CA ASN A 49 -20.19 4.73 -2.86
C ASN A 49 -18.67 4.79 -3.09
N PRO A 50 -17.98 5.86 -2.64
CA PRO A 50 -16.54 6.00 -2.81
C PRO A 50 -15.73 4.93 -2.05
N GLU A 51 -16.23 4.42 -0.92
CA GLU A 51 -15.50 3.41 -0.14
C GLU A 51 -15.41 2.09 -0.89
N GLU A 52 -16.50 1.68 -1.55
CA GLU A 52 -16.52 0.47 -2.37
C GLU A 52 -15.60 0.59 -3.59
N TYR A 53 -15.56 1.77 -4.23
CA TYR A 53 -14.63 2.04 -5.34
C TYR A 53 -13.17 1.85 -4.90
N TRP A 54 -12.81 2.46 -3.77
CA TRP A 54 -11.43 2.40 -3.27
C TRP A 54 -11.02 1.01 -2.81
N GLU A 55 -11.95 0.24 -2.25
CA GLU A 55 -11.69 -1.16 -1.91
C GLU A 55 -11.46 -2.02 -3.16
N LYS A 56 -12.22 -1.79 -4.23
CA LYS A 56 -12.00 -2.47 -5.53
C LYS A 56 -10.64 -2.12 -6.14
N GLU A 57 -10.24 -0.85 -6.11
CA GLU A 57 -8.90 -0.45 -6.60
C GLU A 57 -7.79 -1.05 -5.71
N ARG A 58 -7.99 -1.11 -4.38
CA ARG A 58 -7.06 -1.79 -3.46
C ARG A 58 -6.91 -3.27 -3.80
N GLU A 59 -8.01 -3.99 -4.02
CA GLU A 59 -7.99 -5.40 -4.42
C GLU A 59 -7.30 -5.61 -5.78
N LYS A 60 -7.58 -4.75 -6.76
CA LYS A 60 -6.94 -4.78 -8.08
C LYS A 60 -5.42 -4.58 -7.97
N HIS A 61 -4.97 -3.61 -7.18
CA HIS A 61 -3.55 -3.40 -6.92
C HIS A 61 -2.93 -4.59 -6.18
N TRP A 62 -3.58 -5.15 -5.17
CA TRP A 62 -3.12 -6.36 -4.48
C TRP A 62 -2.89 -7.55 -5.41
N LYS A 63 -3.81 -7.77 -6.35
CA LYS A 63 -3.70 -8.82 -7.38
C LYS A 63 -2.52 -8.58 -8.34
N SER A 64 -2.21 -7.31 -8.63
CA SER A 64 -1.09 -6.93 -9.51
C SER A 64 0.29 -7.11 -8.87
N LEU A 65 0.38 -7.19 -7.54
CA LEU A 65 1.64 -7.40 -6.85
C LEU A 65 2.23 -8.80 -7.13
N SER A 66 3.56 -8.91 -7.04
CA SER A 66 4.21 -10.22 -7.10
C SER A 66 3.87 -11.06 -5.87
N ARG A 67 4.00 -12.38 -5.97
CA ARG A 67 3.68 -13.30 -4.87
C ARG A 67 4.60 -13.08 -3.67
N GLU A 68 5.85 -12.74 -3.94
CA GLU A 68 6.88 -12.44 -2.95
C GLU A 68 6.57 -11.14 -2.22
N TYR A 69 6.17 -10.10 -2.95
CA TYR A 69 5.84 -8.82 -2.35
C TYR A 69 4.56 -8.89 -1.51
N ARG A 70 3.55 -9.68 -1.93
CA ARG A 70 2.37 -9.96 -1.10
C ARG A 70 2.72 -10.64 0.21
N ALA A 71 3.63 -11.62 0.19
CA ALA A 71 4.05 -12.33 1.39
C ALA A 71 4.65 -11.39 2.44
N SER A 72 5.32 -10.30 2.01
CA SER A 72 5.90 -9.31 2.91
C SER A 72 4.88 -8.62 3.83
N PHE A 73 3.61 -8.54 3.44
CA PHE A 73 2.55 -7.98 4.29
C PHE A 73 2.09 -8.93 5.42
N SER A 74 2.55 -10.18 5.40
CA SER A 74 2.36 -11.14 6.50
C SER A 74 3.51 -11.15 7.51
N TRP A 75 4.59 -10.42 7.22
CA TRP A 75 5.79 -10.42 8.03
C TRP A 75 5.62 -9.56 9.29
N PRO A 76 6.39 -9.84 10.35
CA PRO A 76 6.41 -8.99 11.54
C PRO A 76 6.84 -7.56 11.18
N VAL A 77 6.45 -6.60 12.02
CA VAL A 77 6.77 -5.18 11.83
C VAL A 77 8.28 -4.99 11.81
N SER A 78 8.76 -4.27 10.79
CA SER A 78 10.18 -3.97 10.65
C SER A 78 10.70 -3.21 11.87
N GLY A 79 11.77 -3.72 12.48
CA GLY A 79 12.44 -3.08 13.62
C GLY A 79 11.96 -3.51 15.01
N GLU A 80 10.92 -4.35 15.12
CA GLU A 80 10.59 -4.97 16.40
C GLU A 80 11.58 -6.09 16.74
N LEU A 81 12.15 -6.02 17.94
CA LEU A 81 12.97 -7.11 18.46
C LEU A 81 12.07 -8.34 18.64
N LEU A 82 12.38 -9.41 17.91
CA LEU A 82 11.79 -10.72 18.15
C LEU A 82 12.04 -11.08 19.61
N LYS A 83 10.98 -11.12 20.43
CA LYS A 83 11.08 -11.69 21.77
C LYS A 83 11.17 -13.20 21.60
N PRO A 84 12.32 -13.84 21.88
CA PRO A 84 12.37 -15.29 21.90
C PRO A 84 11.50 -15.75 23.07
N SER A 85 10.26 -16.15 22.79
CA SER A 85 9.42 -16.79 23.79
C SER A 85 9.92 -18.23 23.96
N GLU A 86 10.29 -18.64 25.17
CA GLU A 86 10.74 -20.02 25.46
C GLU A 86 9.65 -21.07 25.18
N THR A 87 8.38 -20.65 25.08
CA THR A 87 7.22 -21.48 24.71
C THR A 87 6.83 -21.35 23.24
N ALA A 88 7.57 -20.59 22.45
CA ALA A 88 7.27 -20.35 21.04
C ALA A 88 7.95 -21.41 20.17
N THR A 89 7.29 -22.55 19.97
CA THR A 89 7.48 -23.41 18.79
C THR A 89 7.02 -22.65 17.53
N TRP A 90 7.65 -21.51 17.22
CA TRP A 90 7.14 -20.55 16.22
C TRP A 90 7.72 -20.70 14.83
N SER A 91 8.17 -21.91 14.54
CA SER A 91 7.80 -22.55 13.29
C SER A 91 6.81 -23.65 13.64
N ALA A 92 5.52 -23.36 13.57
CA ALA A 92 4.49 -24.41 13.68
C ALA A 92 4.55 -25.40 12.50
N TYR A 93 5.46 -25.21 11.53
CA TYR A 93 5.49 -25.96 10.27
C TYR A 93 6.91 -26.18 9.77
N LYS A 94 7.34 -27.45 9.74
CA LYS A 94 8.48 -27.94 8.96
C LYS A 94 8.18 -27.90 7.44
N GLY A 95 7.65 -26.79 6.92
CA GLY A 95 7.23 -26.64 5.52
C GLY A 95 8.36 -26.18 4.60
N ILE A 96 8.23 -26.43 3.30
CA ILE A 96 9.21 -26.10 2.25
C ILE A 96 9.45 -24.58 2.09
N ASN A 97 8.53 -23.73 2.57
CA ASN A 97 8.53 -22.27 2.32
C ASN A 97 8.93 -21.39 3.53
N THR A 98 9.44 -21.98 4.62
CA THR A 98 9.95 -21.23 5.78
C THR A 98 11.43 -20.90 5.60
N VAL A 99 11.84 -19.65 5.85
CA VAL A 99 13.26 -19.26 5.78
C VAL A 99 13.98 -19.74 7.04
N LYS A 100 14.87 -20.71 6.88
CA LYS A 100 15.84 -21.11 7.91
C LYS A 100 17.19 -20.48 7.60
N GLN A 101 17.72 -19.62 8.46
CA GLN A 101 19.13 -19.21 8.35
C GLN A 101 20.07 -20.30 8.87
N SER A 102 21.28 -20.35 8.31
CA SER A 102 22.31 -21.39 8.50
C SER A 102 22.79 -21.61 9.94
N TYR A 103 22.36 -20.80 10.91
CA TYR A 103 22.78 -20.86 12.32
C TYR A 103 21.65 -21.19 13.31
N GLY A 104 20.49 -21.64 12.83
CA GLY A 104 19.41 -22.13 13.71
C GLY A 104 18.57 -21.04 14.40
N LEU A 105 18.78 -19.77 14.11
CA LEU A 105 17.86 -18.69 14.48
C LEU A 105 16.72 -18.59 13.45
N ASP A 106 15.50 -18.79 13.93
CA ASP A 106 14.27 -18.55 13.18
C ASP A 106 14.02 -17.03 13.14
N VAL A 107 13.98 -16.47 11.95
CA VAL A 107 13.78 -15.04 11.69
C VAL A 107 12.29 -14.64 11.66
N GLY A 108 11.38 -15.60 11.86
CA GLY A 108 9.95 -15.33 12.01
C GLY A 108 9.19 -15.11 10.70
N TYR A 109 9.81 -15.39 9.54
CA TYR A 109 9.16 -15.30 8.23
C TYR A 109 8.58 -16.66 7.81
N LYS A 110 7.27 -16.81 7.99
CA LYS A 110 6.56 -18.07 7.70
C LYS A 110 6.30 -18.31 6.21
N TYR A 111 6.10 -17.25 5.43
CA TYR A 111 5.79 -17.32 4.00
C TYR A 111 6.71 -16.40 3.20
N THR A 112 7.33 -16.95 2.16
CA THR A 112 8.14 -16.21 1.17
C THR A 112 7.34 -15.87 -0.10
N THR A 113 6.23 -16.57 -0.33
CA THR A 113 5.32 -16.36 -1.45
C THR A 113 3.88 -16.47 -0.98
N LEU A 114 3.02 -15.64 -1.55
CA LEU A 114 1.59 -15.61 -1.25
C LEU A 114 0.80 -15.30 -2.52
N ASP A 115 -0.08 -16.23 -2.90
CA ASP A 115 -0.96 -16.04 -4.06
C ASP A 115 -2.11 -15.09 -3.73
N ALA A 116 -2.59 -14.34 -4.72
CA ALA A 116 -3.80 -13.55 -4.56
C ALA A 116 -5.01 -14.48 -4.59
N MET A 117 -5.63 -14.68 -3.44
CA MET A 117 -6.82 -15.50 -3.29
C MET A 117 -8.09 -14.64 -3.41
N PRO A 118 -9.22 -15.22 -3.89
CA PRO A 118 -10.49 -14.52 -3.84
C PRO A 118 -10.85 -14.21 -2.39
N ILE A 119 -11.18 -12.94 -2.13
CA ILE A 119 -11.59 -12.49 -0.80
C ILE A 119 -12.98 -13.06 -0.54
N LYS A 120 -13.07 -14.00 0.42
CA LYS A 120 -14.34 -14.53 0.91
C LYS A 120 -14.58 -14.01 2.31
N GLN A 121 -15.73 -13.38 2.53
CA GLN A 121 -16.23 -13.16 3.88
C GLN A 121 -16.68 -14.51 4.44
N LEU A 122 -15.93 -15.01 5.42
CA LEU A 122 -16.26 -16.27 6.10
C LEU A 122 -17.26 -16.01 7.23
N THR A 123 -18.21 -16.91 7.38
CA THR A 123 -19.14 -16.93 8.51
C THR A 123 -18.48 -17.50 9.77
N LEU A 124 -18.99 -17.15 10.96
CA LEU A 124 -18.51 -17.67 12.25
C LEU A 124 -18.53 -19.20 12.35
N ALA A 125 -19.44 -19.86 11.62
CA ALA A 125 -19.54 -21.32 11.57
C ALA A 125 -18.39 -21.95 10.76
N GLU A 126 -17.97 -21.31 9.66
CA GLU A 126 -16.87 -21.77 8.81
C GLU A 126 -15.51 -21.61 9.50
N LEU A 127 -15.36 -20.60 10.36
CA LEU A 127 -14.14 -20.38 11.14
C LEU A 127 -13.84 -21.52 12.12
N LYS A 128 -14.86 -22.09 12.77
CA LYS A 128 -14.69 -23.18 13.76
C LYS A 128 -14.32 -24.53 13.15
N ILE A 129 -14.69 -24.78 11.89
CA ILE A 129 -14.41 -26.06 11.19
C ILE A 129 -12.96 -26.12 10.68
N ARG A 130 -12.29 -24.97 10.62
CA ARG A 130 -11.04 -24.77 9.87
C ARG A 130 -9.75 -24.89 10.68
N GLU A 131 -9.83 -25.05 12.00
CA GLU A 131 -8.68 -24.94 12.92
C GLU A 131 -7.50 -25.90 12.64
N ASN A 132 -7.67 -26.94 11.82
CA ASN A 132 -6.60 -27.91 11.51
C ASN A 132 -6.33 -28.13 10.01
N ASN A 133 -6.80 -27.25 9.11
CA ASN A 133 -6.57 -27.39 7.66
C ASN A 133 -5.45 -26.43 7.17
N PRO A 134 -4.34 -26.95 6.59
CA PRO A 134 -3.27 -26.12 6.03
C PRO A 134 -3.76 -25.09 4.99
N GLN A 135 -4.81 -25.43 4.24
CA GLN A 135 -5.40 -24.52 3.27
C GLN A 135 -6.12 -23.34 3.95
N ALA A 136 -6.83 -23.61 5.04
CA ALA A 136 -7.54 -22.57 5.78
C ALA A 136 -6.58 -21.61 6.49
N GLU A 137 -5.45 -22.13 6.96
CA GLU A 137 -4.36 -21.33 7.50
C GLU A 137 -3.77 -20.39 6.45
N LEU A 138 -3.52 -20.89 5.24
CA LEU A 138 -3.02 -20.08 4.13
C LEU A 138 -4.02 -18.98 3.74
N GLU A 139 -5.32 -19.29 3.74
CA GLU A 139 -6.39 -18.31 3.52
C GLU A 139 -6.44 -17.25 4.64
N ASN A 140 -6.27 -17.64 5.90
CA ASN A 140 -6.22 -16.71 7.03
C ASN A 140 -5.01 -15.76 6.93
N VAL A 141 -3.84 -16.30 6.57
CA VAL A 141 -2.63 -15.50 6.37
C VAL A 141 -2.80 -14.55 5.20
N HIS A 142 -3.40 -15.03 4.10
CA HIS A 142 -3.72 -14.17 2.97
C HIS A 142 -4.63 -13.01 3.40
N GLN A 143 -5.69 -13.29 4.15
CA GLN A 143 -6.62 -12.26 4.62
C GLN A 143 -5.94 -11.26 5.55
N MET A 144 -5.09 -11.74 6.47
CA MET A 144 -4.30 -10.87 7.35
C MET A 144 -3.33 -9.99 6.57
N ALA A 145 -2.60 -10.55 5.61
CA ALA A 145 -1.67 -9.82 4.76
C ALA A 145 -2.40 -8.76 3.92
N PHE A 146 -3.56 -9.12 3.36
CA PHE A 146 -4.42 -8.18 2.65
C PHE A 146 -4.97 -7.11 3.59
N ASP A 147 -5.34 -7.42 4.83
CA ASP A 147 -5.80 -6.41 5.79
C ASP A 147 -4.72 -5.39 6.14
N ASN A 148 -3.45 -5.84 6.20
CA ASN A 148 -2.28 -4.96 6.38
C ASN A 148 -1.92 -4.15 5.13
N PHE A 149 -2.34 -4.59 3.95
CA PHE A 149 -2.08 -3.89 2.69
C PHE A 149 -2.91 -2.61 2.58
N CYS A 150 -2.22 -1.49 2.43
CA CYS A 150 -2.82 -0.17 2.22
C CYS A 150 -2.43 0.38 0.86
N LEU A 151 -3.38 1.01 0.17
CA LEU A 151 -3.12 1.77 -1.05
C LEU A 151 -2.86 3.24 -0.68
N LEU A 152 -1.68 3.74 -1.02
CA LEU A 152 -1.32 5.14 -0.86
C LEU A 152 -1.66 5.91 -2.14
N VAL A 153 -2.54 6.91 -2.03
CA VAL A 153 -3.02 7.70 -3.16
C VAL A 153 -2.53 9.14 -3.01
N PHE A 154 -1.81 9.64 -4.00
CA PHE A 154 -1.41 11.03 -4.07
C PHE A 154 -2.33 11.80 -5.03
N LYS A 155 -3.02 12.83 -4.52
CA LYS A 155 -3.80 13.76 -5.34
C LYS A 155 -3.01 15.06 -5.52
N PRO A 156 -2.30 15.26 -6.65
CA PRO A 156 -1.63 16.51 -6.93
C PRO A 156 -2.67 17.63 -7.15
N THR A 157 -2.37 18.80 -6.63
CA THR A 157 -3.13 20.05 -6.87
C THR A 157 -2.30 21.07 -7.64
N LYS A 158 -0.98 20.88 -7.67
CA LYS A 158 -0.03 21.68 -8.43
C LYS A 158 1.13 20.81 -8.89
N VAL A 159 1.63 21.03 -10.11
CA VAL A 159 2.85 20.41 -10.63
C VAL A 159 3.72 21.53 -11.18
N ASP A 160 4.95 21.62 -10.69
CA ASP A 160 6.00 22.48 -11.23
C ASP A 160 6.91 21.62 -12.10
N HIS A 161 6.98 21.89 -13.38
CA HIS A 161 7.72 21.12 -14.35
C HIS A 161 8.79 21.99 -14.98
N THR A 162 10.05 21.64 -14.78
CA THR A 162 11.20 22.33 -15.38
C THR A 162 11.91 21.41 -16.36
N VAL A 163 12.07 21.87 -17.60
CA VAL A 163 12.81 21.20 -18.67
C VAL A 163 14.14 21.91 -18.89
N ILE A 164 15.25 21.16 -18.82
CA ILE A 164 16.60 21.67 -19.08
C ILE A 164 17.04 21.16 -20.46
N PRO A 165 16.98 21.98 -21.53
CA PRO A 165 17.36 21.52 -22.86
C PRO A 165 18.87 21.27 -22.99
N ARG A 166 19.30 20.61 -24.07
CA ARG A 166 20.74 20.43 -24.38
C ARG A 166 21.42 21.75 -24.77
N SER A 167 20.67 22.67 -25.36
CA SER A 167 21.09 24.02 -25.73
C SER A 167 19.90 24.95 -25.60
N GLY A 168 20.13 26.19 -25.16
CA GLY A 168 19.09 27.18 -24.93
C GLY A 168 18.75 27.40 -23.46
N ILE A 169 17.68 28.15 -23.22
CA ILE A 169 17.21 28.56 -21.89
C ILE A 169 16.27 27.47 -21.35
N PRO A 170 16.33 27.12 -20.04
CA PRO A 170 15.35 26.23 -19.43
C PRO A 170 13.92 26.72 -19.63
N GLN A 171 12.96 25.81 -19.61
CA GLN A 171 11.53 26.13 -19.66
C GLN A 171 10.88 25.64 -18.38
N ARG A 172 9.97 26.44 -17.81
CA ARG A 172 9.27 26.08 -16.58
C ARG A 172 7.76 26.25 -16.77
N PHE A 173 7.02 25.21 -16.44
CA PHE A 173 5.58 25.14 -16.55
C PHE A 173 4.97 24.87 -15.19
N ILE A 174 3.99 25.68 -14.79
CA ILE A 174 3.20 25.46 -13.58
C ILE A 174 1.81 24.98 -14.01
N TYR A 175 1.48 23.74 -13.62
CA TYR A 175 0.15 23.19 -13.74
C TYR A 175 -0.56 23.34 -12.39
N SER A 176 -1.78 23.88 -12.37
CA SER A 176 -2.56 24.01 -11.15
C SER A 176 -4.03 23.68 -11.39
N THR A 177 -4.72 23.19 -10.35
CA THR A 177 -6.13 22.86 -10.43
C THR A 177 -6.99 24.07 -10.02
N ASP A 178 -7.83 24.58 -10.92
CA ASP A 178 -8.93 25.51 -10.60
C ASP A 178 -10.27 24.82 -10.82
N LYS A 179 -11.06 24.65 -9.74
CA LYS A 179 -12.39 24.00 -9.77
C LYS A 179 -12.42 22.70 -10.60
N ASP A 180 -11.44 21.83 -10.35
CA ASP A 180 -11.23 20.53 -11.01
C ASP A 180 -10.79 20.59 -12.50
N ASN A 181 -10.53 21.78 -13.05
CA ASN A 181 -9.88 21.96 -14.35
C ASN A 181 -8.39 22.25 -14.15
N TRP A 182 -7.55 21.68 -15.01
CA TRP A 182 -6.12 21.98 -15.01
C TRP A 182 -5.82 23.19 -15.89
N VAL A 183 -5.11 24.16 -15.31
CA VAL A 183 -4.58 25.34 -16.01
C VAL A 183 -3.07 25.22 -16.06
N VAL A 184 -2.48 25.63 -17.19
CA VAL A 184 -1.03 25.65 -17.40
C VAL A 184 -0.56 27.09 -17.61
N GLU A 185 0.54 27.44 -16.96
CA GLU A 185 1.22 28.72 -17.11
C GLU A 185 2.70 28.47 -17.39
N GLU A 186 3.24 29.08 -18.44
CA GLU A 186 4.70 29.13 -18.67
C GLU A 186 5.26 30.30 -17.87
N VAL A 187 6.25 30.01 -17.03
CA VAL A 187 6.89 30.98 -16.13
C VAL A 187 8.39 31.04 -16.39
N ASN A 188 9.02 32.13 -15.97
CA ASN A 188 10.47 32.23 -16.02
C ASN A 188 11.11 31.13 -15.17
N PRO A 189 12.21 30.50 -15.65
CA PRO A 189 12.95 29.48 -14.92
C PRO A 189 13.36 29.90 -13.52
#